data_AF-A0A0K0GRI3-F1
#
_entry.id   AF-A0A0K0GRI3-F1
#
_cell.length_a   1.000
_cell.length_b   1.000
_cell.length_c   1.000
_cell.angle_alpha   90.00
_cell.angle_beta   90.00
_cell.angle_gamma   90.00
#
_symmetry.space_group_name_H-M   'P 1'
#
loop_
_entity.id
_entity.type
_entity.pdbx_description
1 polymer ?
#
loop_
_entity_poly.entity_id
_entity_poly.type
_entity_poly.pdbx_seq_one_letter_code
_entity_poly.pdbx_strand_id
1 'polypeptide(L)'
;MVFQTCVPCDPSSLTRWRQRLGEAGMEALLAHTINTAHAMKAVDTRELSRVIVDTTVQEKAIAHPTDSRLLEVARKKLVLLAKRHGIVLRQTYVRQGPGLSRKAGRYAHARQFKRMRKKLRRQRTILGRV
;
A
#
# COMPACT_ATOMS: atom_id res chain seq x y z
N MET A 1 -20.17 31.57 17.62
CA MET A 1 -19.61 30.67 16.59
C MET A 1 -20.64 30.49 15.50
N VAL A 2 -20.32 30.85 14.26
CA VAL A 2 -21.21 30.66 13.11
C VAL A 2 -20.94 29.27 12.54
N PHE A 3 -22.00 28.51 12.23
CA PHE A 3 -21.86 27.22 11.58
C PHE A 3 -21.38 27.42 10.13
N GLN A 4 -20.30 26.71 9.75
CA GLN A 4 -19.69 26.80 8.42
C GLN A 4 -19.70 25.42 7.75
N THR A 5 -20.23 25.36 6.53
CA THR A 5 -20.39 24.12 5.73
C THR A 5 -19.13 23.74 4.95
N CYS A 6 -18.19 24.67 4.80
CA CYS A 6 -16.92 24.45 4.11
C CYS A 6 -15.82 24.12 5.12
N VAL A 7 -14.98 23.15 4.77
CA VAL A 7 -13.77 22.85 5.55
C VAL A 7 -12.78 24.02 5.47
N PRO A 8 -12.09 24.37 6.56
CA PRO A 8 -11.16 25.51 6.58
C PRO A 8 -9.96 25.31 5.64
N CYS A 9 -9.64 24.06 5.33
CA CYS A 9 -8.58 23.67 4.40
C CYS A 9 -9.06 22.50 3.53
N ASP A 10 -8.67 22.48 2.26
CA ASP A 10 -8.87 21.30 1.40
C ASP A 10 -8.06 20.10 1.97
N PRO A 11 -8.70 18.95 2.24
CA PRO A 11 -8.06 17.80 2.88
C PRO A 11 -6.86 17.24 2.11
N SER A 12 -6.80 17.47 0.80
CA SER A 12 -5.75 16.97 -0.09
C SER A 12 -4.56 17.94 -0.26
N SER A 13 -4.67 19.17 0.26
CA SER A 13 -3.66 20.20 0.07
C SER A 13 -2.28 19.81 0.60
N LEU A 14 -2.20 19.23 1.80
CA LEU A 14 -0.93 18.77 2.37
C LEU A 14 -0.32 17.61 1.59
N THR A 15 -1.15 16.69 1.10
CA THR A 15 -0.69 15.56 0.28
C THR A 15 -0.11 16.04 -1.04
N ARG A 16 -0.82 16.95 -1.74
CA ARG A 16 -0.35 17.53 -3.01
C ARG A 16 0.92 18.37 -2.82
N TRP A 17 1.01 19.12 -1.73
CA TRP A 17 2.19 19.92 -1.40
C TRP A 17 3.41 19.03 -1.13
N ARG A 18 3.27 17.98 -0.30
CA ARG A 18 4.34 17.00 -0.04
C ARG A 18 4.82 16.31 -1.32
N GLN A 19 3.90 15.87 -2.18
CA GLN A 19 4.24 15.23 -3.45
C GLN A 19 5.01 16.17 -4.39
N ARG A 20 4.73 17.48 -4.35
CA ARG A 20 5.40 18.48 -5.19
C ARG A 20 6.83 18.77 -4.74
N LEU A 21 7.07 18.78 -3.42
CA LEU A 21 8.41 18.93 -2.85
C LEU A 21 9.29 17.70 -3.07
N GLY A 22 8.68 16.51 -3.06
CA GLY A 22 9.43 15.26 -3.11
C GLY A 22 10.29 15.04 -1.86
N GLU A 23 11.15 14.04 -1.90
CA GLU A 23 12.00 13.65 -0.77
C GLU A 23 13.04 14.72 -0.44
N ALA A 24 13.84 15.14 -1.44
CA ALA A 24 14.88 16.16 -1.27
C ALA A 24 14.33 17.50 -0.76
N GLY A 25 13.15 17.92 -1.22
CA GLY A 25 12.52 19.15 -0.74
C GLY A 25 12.05 19.05 0.71
N MET A 26 11.58 17.88 1.13
CA MET A 26 11.18 17.63 2.52
C MET A 26 12.39 17.58 3.46
N GLU A 27 13.51 17.01 3.02
CA GLU A 27 14.76 17.02 3.78
C GLU A 27 15.30 18.44 3.99
N ALA A 28 15.35 19.24 2.92
CA ALA A 28 15.77 20.64 3.02
C ALA A 28 14.87 21.44 3.96
N LEU A 29 13.55 21.24 3.88
CA LEU A 29 12.59 21.91 4.76
C LEU A 29 12.79 21.50 6.23
N LEU A 30 13.06 20.23 6.51
CA LEU A 30 13.37 19.76 7.86
C LEU A 30 14.65 20.40 8.39
N ALA A 31 15.71 20.43 7.59
CA ALA A 31 16.97 21.06 7.96
C ALA A 31 16.80 22.55 8.29
N HIS A 32 16.09 23.30 7.45
CA HIS A 32 15.79 24.71 7.71
C HIS A 32 14.94 24.91 8.98
N THR A 33 13.98 24.03 9.23
CA THR A 33 13.14 24.09 10.43
C THR A 33 13.97 23.90 11.71
N ILE A 34 14.88 22.92 11.72
CA ILE A 34 15.79 22.68 12.84
C ILE A 34 16.71 23.88 13.06
N ASN A 35 17.32 24.40 12.00
CA ASN A 35 18.22 25.56 12.07
C ASN A 35 17.51 26.81 12.61
N THR A 36 16.27 27.03 12.18
CA THR A 36 15.46 28.18 12.63
C THR A 36 15.09 28.01 14.11
N ALA A 37 14.68 26.81 14.53
CA ALA A 37 14.36 26.52 15.92
C ALA A 37 15.57 26.73 16.85
N HIS A 38 16.77 26.32 16.40
CA HIS A 38 18.02 26.58 17.12
C HIS A 38 18.32 28.08 17.22
N ALA A 39 18.20 28.83 16.11
CA ALA A 39 18.44 30.28 16.10
C ALA A 39 17.49 31.04 17.04
N MET A 40 16.24 30.60 17.13
CA MET A 40 15.22 31.16 18.03
C MET A 40 15.36 30.69 19.48
N LYS A 41 16.35 29.84 19.80
CA LYS A 41 16.51 29.19 21.11
C LYS A 41 15.27 28.41 21.56
N ALA A 42 14.48 27.92 20.61
CA ALA A 42 13.31 27.10 20.88
C ALA A 42 13.68 25.65 21.20
N VAL A 43 14.90 25.22 20.87
CA VAL A 43 15.44 23.88 21.12
C VAL A 43 16.87 24.03 21.65
N ASP A 44 17.22 23.27 22.69
CA ASP A 44 18.59 23.25 23.22
C ASP A 44 19.50 22.38 22.34
N THR A 45 20.73 22.81 22.17
CA THR A 45 21.82 22.08 21.48
C THR A 45 21.98 20.64 21.96
N ARG A 46 21.72 20.38 23.26
CA ARG A 46 21.79 19.04 23.86
C ARG A 46 20.71 18.09 23.36
N GLU A 47 19.57 18.61 22.91
CA GLU A 47 18.48 17.79 22.38
C GLU A 47 18.77 17.34 20.94
N LEU A 48 19.57 18.12 20.19
CA LEU A 48 19.99 17.78 18.82
C LEU A 48 20.97 16.60 18.75
N SER A 49 21.60 16.21 19.87
CA SER A 49 22.52 15.07 19.88
C SER A 49 21.80 13.72 19.87
N ARG A 50 20.48 13.69 20.06
CA ARG A 50 19.70 12.45 20.12
C ARG A 50 18.50 12.54 19.19
N VAL A 51 18.45 11.66 18.20
CA VAL A 51 17.26 11.49 17.35
C VAL A 51 16.43 10.34 17.92
N ILE A 52 15.21 10.64 18.36
CA ILE A 52 14.21 9.62 18.69
C ILE A 52 13.43 9.33 17.41
N VAL A 53 13.77 8.23 16.75
CA VAL A 53 13.01 7.73 15.60
C VAL A 53 12.04 6.68 16.10
N ASP A 54 10.74 6.88 15.88
CA ASP A 54 9.76 5.81 16.02
C ASP A 54 10.06 4.75 14.95
N THR A 55 10.78 3.70 15.33
CA THR A 55 11.06 2.55 14.44
C THR A 55 9.79 1.74 14.13
N THR A 56 8.67 2.09 14.76
CA THR A 56 7.34 1.51 14.54
C THR A 56 6.55 2.26 13.48
N VAL A 57 7.19 3.10 12.65
CA VAL A 57 6.63 3.44 11.32
C VAL A 57 6.62 2.17 10.47
N GLN A 58 5.68 1.30 10.80
CA GLN A 58 5.27 0.18 9.98
C GLN A 58 4.75 0.80 8.70
N GLU A 59 5.27 0.39 7.54
CA GLU A 59 4.70 0.77 6.26
C GLU A 59 3.18 0.53 6.33
N LYS A 60 2.42 1.62 6.35
CA LYS A 60 0.97 1.62 6.58
C LYS A 60 0.20 0.87 5.48
N ALA A 61 0.90 0.46 4.42
CA ALA A 61 0.40 -0.28 3.27
C ALA A 61 0.91 -1.73 3.18
N ILE A 62 1.52 -2.30 4.22
CA ILE A 62 1.81 -3.75 4.26
C ILE A 62 0.57 -4.49 4.77
N ALA A 63 -0.28 -4.92 3.85
CA ALA A 63 -1.25 -5.96 4.17
C ALA A 63 -0.53 -7.31 4.24
N HIS A 64 -0.72 -8.09 5.32
CA HIS A 64 -0.19 -9.44 5.40
C HIS A 64 -0.57 -10.20 4.11
N PRO A 65 0.40 -10.79 3.39
CA PRO A 65 0.11 -11.49 2.16
C PRO A 65 -0.84 -12.64 2.47
N THR A 66 -2.07 -12.57 1.96
CA THR A 66 -2.96 -13.72 1.97
C THR A 66 -2.64 -14.55 0.74
N ASP A 67 -2.52 -15.87 0.89
CA ASP A 67 -2.32 -16.83 -0.21
C ASP A 67 -3.17 -16.50 -1.45
N SER A 68 -4.44 -16.13 -1.22
CA SER A 68 -5.36 -15.76 -2.30
C SER A 68 -4.90 -14.55 -3.14
N ARG A 69 -4.42 -13.50 -2.48
CA ARG A 69 -3.95 -12.27 -3.16
C ARG A 69 -2.67 -12.57 -3.94
N LEU A 70 -1.75 -13.32 -3.34
CA LEU A 70 -0.51 -13.73 -3.98
C LEU A 70 -0.77 -14.57 -5.24
N LEU A 71 -1.68 -15.55 -5.16
CA LEU A 71 -2.05 -16.40 -6.30
C LEU A 71 -2.63 -15.59 -7.47
N GLU A 72 -3.45 -14.57 -7.20
CA GLU A 72 -4.00 -13.70 -8.24
C GLU A 72 -2.94 -12.76 -8.85
N VAL A 73 -2.01 -12.25 -8.04
CA VAL A 73 -0.88 -11.46 -8.54
C VAL A 73 0.04 -12.31 -9.41
N ALA A 74 0.37 -13.52 -8.97
CA ALA A 74 1.17 -14.48 -9.74
C ALA A 74 0.51 -14.77 -11.10
N ARG A 75 -0.80 -15.03 -11.11
CA ARG A 75 -1.57 -15.23 -12.35
C ARG A 75 -1.44 -14.05 -13.30
N LYS A 76 -1.58 -12.82 -12.80
CA LYS A 76 -1.44 -11.60 -13.62
C LYS A 76 -0.02 -11.46 -14.19
N LYS A 77 1.01 -11.73 -13.38
CA LYS A 77 2.41 -11.69 -13.81
C LYS A 77 2.72 -12.73 -14.88
N LEU A 78 2.26 -13.98 -14.73
CA LEU A 78 2.45 -15.01 -15.74
C LEU A 78 1.77 -14.66 -17.07
N VAL A 79 0.54 -14.15 -17.05
CA VAL A 79 -0.13 -13.68 -18.28
C VAL A 79 0.67 -12.55 -18.95
N LEU A 80 1.23 -11.62 -18.17
CA LEU A 80 2.05 -10.54 -18.71
C LEU A 80 3.33 -11.08 -19.36
N LEU A 81 4.00 -12.04 -18.73
CA LEU A 81 5.18 -12.70 -19.27
C LEU A 81 4.85 -13.46 -20.55
N ALA A 82 3.78 -14.26 -20.55
CA ALA A 82 3.32 -14.98 -21.74
C ALA A 82 3.11 -14.04 -22.93
N LYS A 83 2.46 -12.88 -22.70
CA LYS A 83 2.29 -11.84 -23.73
C LYS A 83 3.61 -11.27 -24.23
N ARG A 84 4.58 -10.99 -23.34
CA ARG A 84 5.90 -10.48 -23.73
C ARG A 84 6.68 -11.46 -24.59
N HIS A 85 6.50 -12.76 -24.35
CA HIS A 85 7.13 -13.83 -25.12
C HIS A 85 6.29 -14.32 -26.31
N GLY A 86 5.18 -13.65 -26.64
CA GLY A 86 4.32 -14.04 -27.77
C GLY A 86 3.57 -15.37 -27.57
N ILE A 87 3.51 -15.90 -26.34
CA ILE A 87 2.82 -17.15 -26.02
C ILE A 87 1.32 -16.89 -25.96
N VAL A 88 0.57 -17.51 -26.87
CA VAL A 88 -0.89 -17.42 -26.92
C VAL A 88 -1.50 -18.39 -25.90
N LEU A 89 -2.13 -17.84 -24.86
CA LEU A 89 -2.86 -18.65 -23.87
C LEU A 89 -4.20 -19.10 -24.45
N ARG A 90 -4.41 -20.43 -24.54
CA ARG A 90 -5.68 -21.03 -24.99
C ARG A 90 -6.89 -20.56 -24.18
N GLN A 91 -6.71 -20.28 -22.90
CA GLN A 91 -7.78 -19.83 -22.02
C GLN A 91 -7.30 -18.75 -21.07
N THR A 92 -8.10 -17.70 -20.91
CA THR A 92 -7.82 -16.63 -19.96
C THR A 92 -8.79 -16.67 -18.78
N TYR A 93 -8.26 -16.52 -17.57
CA TYR A 93 -9.04 -16.54 -16.33
C TYR A 93 -9.24 -15.14 -15.72
N VAL A 94 -9.10 -14.09 -16.53
CA VAL A 94 -9.14 -12.68 -16.09
C VAL A 94 -10.47 -12.33 -15.41
N ARG A 95 -11.59 -12.89 -15.89
CA ARG A 95 -12.92 -12.68 -15.27
C ARG A 95 -13.12 -13.47 -13.97
N GLN A 96 -12.53 -14.67 -13.86
CA GLN A 96 -12.72 -15.55 -12.71
C GLN A 96 -11.80 -15.21 -11.52
N GLY A 97 -10.55 -14.82 -11.79
CA GLY A 97 -9.52 -14.57 -10.78
C GLY A 97 -9.93 -13.60 -9.66
N PRO A 98 -10.36 -12.36 -9.99
CA PRO A 98 -10.77 -11.38 -8.99
C PRO A 98 -11.94 -11.83 -8.11
N GLY A 99 -12.90 -12.56 -8.69
CA GLY A 99 -14.05 -13.10 -7.97
C GLY A 99 -13.67 -14.18 -6.97
N LEU A 100 -12.72 -15.05 -7.33
CA LEU A 100 -12.17 -16.06 -6.42
C LEU A 100 -11.41 -15.41 -5.26
N SER A 101 -10.61 -14.37 -5.55
CA SER A 101 -9.85 -13.69 -4.50
C SER A 101 -10.75 -12.98 -3.49
N ARG A 102 -11.79 -12.30 -3.96
CA ARG A 102 -12.80 -11.68 -3.08
C ARG A 102 -13.53 -12.71 -2.23
N LYS A 103 -13.93 -13.85 -2.80
CA LYS A 103 -14.61 -14.93 -2.06
C LYS A 103 -13.70 -15.53 -0.98
N ALA A 104 -12.43 -15.75 -1.27
CA ALA A 104 -11.47 -16.26 -0.29
C ALA A 104 -11.33 -15.30 0.90
N GLY A 105 -11.20 -13.99 0.66
CA GLY A 105 -11.18 -12.97 1.72
C GLY A 105 -12.46 -12.95 2.57
N ARG A 106 -13.64 -13.01 1.92
CA ARG A 106 -14.93 -13.07 2.64
C ARG A 106 -15.06 -14.32 3.51
N TYR A 107 -14.62 -15.48 3.03
CA TYR A 107 -14.65 -16.70 3.83
C TYR A 107 -13.64 -16.68 4.97
N ALA A 108 -12.48 -16.07 4.78
CA ALA A 108 -11.50 -15.86 5.86
C ALA A 108 -12.10 -14.99 6.97
N HIS A 109 -12.70 -13.86 6.61
CA HIS A 109 -13.38 -12.96 7.54
C HIS A 109 -14.50 -13.66 8.31
N ALA A 110 -15.34 -14.45 7.63
CA ALA A 110 -16.41 -15.22 8.27
C ALA A 110 -15.94 -16.50 8.99
N ARG A 111 -14.62 -16.72 9.14
CA ARG A 111 -14.01 -17.95 9.72
C ARG A 111 -14.45 -19.26 9.02
N GLN A 112 -14.93 -19.19 7.77
CA GLN A 112 -15.37 -20.33 6.96
C GLN A 112 -14.19 -20.99 6.22
N PHE A 113 -13.19 -21.48 6.97
CA PHE A 113 -11.92 -21.94 6.41
C PHE A 113 -12.05 -23.12 5.42
N LYS A 114 -13.02 -24.02 5.60
CA LYS A 114 -13.28 -25.12 4.64
C LYS A 114 -13.66 -24.56 3.26
N ARG A 115 -14.50 -23.52 3.21
CA ARG A 115 -14.92 -22.86 1.95
C ARG A 115 -13.78 -22.03 1.35
N MET A 116 -13.01 -21.35 2.20
CA MET A 116 -11.79 -20.63 1.80
C MET A 116 -10.80 -21.56 1.10
N ARG A 117 -10.45 -22.70 1.72
CA ARG A 117 -9.52 -23.69 1.15
C ARG A 117 -9.97 -24.19 -0.23
N LYS A 118 -11.27 -24.39 -0.46
CA LYS A 118 -11.80 -24.75 -1.79
C LYS A 118 -11.53 -23.66 -2.84
N LYS A 119 -11.63 -22.38 -2.48
CA LYS A 119 -11.32 -21.25 -3.40
C LYS A 119 -9.83 -21.14 -3.68
N LEU A 120 -8.99 -21.33 -2.66
CA LEU A 120 -7.52 -21.37 -2.83
C LEU A 120 -7.09 -22.51 -3.74
N ARG A 121 -7.65 -23.72 -3.58
CA ARG A 121 -7.39 -24.85 -4.48
C ARG A 121 -7.72 -24.50 -5.93
N ARG A 122 -8.88 -23.88 -6.18
CA ARG A 122 -9.26 -23.44 -7.53
C ARG A 122 -8.31 -22.39 -8.09
N GLN A 123 -7.85 -21.43 -7.27
CA GLN A 123 -6.86 -20.44 -7.70
C GLN A 123 -5.52 -21.10 -8.06
N ARG A 124 -5.05 -22.08 -7.27
CA ARG A 124 -3.83 -22.87 -7.60
C ARG A 124 -3.98 -23.63 -8.91
N THR A 125 -5.13 -24.27 -9.16
CA THR A 125 -5.41 -24.93 -10.46
C THR A 125 -5.42 -23.95 -11.62
N ILE A 126 -5.99 -22.75 -11.44
CA ILE A 126 -5.98 -21.71 -12.49
C ILE A 126 -4.55 -21.25 -12.76
N LEU A 127 -3.76 -21.03 -11.71
CA LEU A 127 -2.38 -20.61 -11.83
C LEU A 127 -1.54 -21.64 -12.61
N GLY A 128 -1.70 -22.93 -12.32
CA GLY A 128 -0.99 -24.00 -13.04
C GLY A 128 -1.46 -24.25 -14.48
N ARG A 129 -2.46 -23.51 -14.98
CA ARG A 129 -2.95 -23.58 -16.36
C ARG A 129 -2.55 -22.37 -17.22
N VAL A 130 -1.94 -21.37 -16.59
CA VAL A 130 -1.48 -20.11 -17.19
C VAL A 130 0.01 -20.23 -17.42
#